data_AF-A0AAN6U5U3-F1
#
_entry.id   AF-A0AAN6U5U3-F1
#
_cell.length_a   1.000
_cell.length_b   1.000
_cell.length_c   1.000
_cell.angle_alpha   90.00
_cell.angle_beta   90.00
_cell.angle_gamma   90.00
#
_symmetry.space_group_name_H-M   'P 1'
#
loop_
_entity.id
_entity.type
_entity.pdbx_description
1 polymer ?
#
loop_
_entity_poly.entity_id
_entity_poly.type
_entity_poly.pdbx_seq_one_letter_code
_entity_poly.pdbx_strand_id
1 'polypeptide(L)' 'MRSSFHVLTFFLLGLVAGLSIPKRQERAQYTVVNFSGHGACHPVLTSCRVDGDCCSGLQCGRFDDEVLCVPAG' A
#
# COMPACT_ATOMS: atom_id res chain seq x y z
N MET A 1 49.90 24.35 11.22
CA MET A 1 48.96 23.52 12.02
C MET A 1 47.50 24.03 12.02
N ARG A 2 47.20 25.34 11.91
CA ARG A 2 45.82 25.89 11.91
C ARG A 2 44.91 25.44 10.75
N SER A 3 45.45 25.17 9.57
CA SER A 3 44.65 24.83 8.38
C SER A 3 44.01 23.42 8.45
N SER A 4 44.64 22.48 9.16
CA SER A 4 44.15 21.09 9.24
C SER A 4 42.88 20.95 10.09
N PHE A 5 42.67 21.85 11.05
CA PHE A 5 41.48 21.84 11.91
C PHE A 5 40.21 22.18 11.13
N HIS A 6 40.28 23.13 10.19
CA HIS A 6 39.13 23.52 9.38
C HIS A 6 38.65 22.38 8.48
N VAL A 7 39.58 21.67 7.83
CA VAL A 7 39.26 20.54 6.95
C VAL A 7 38.57 19.42 7.74
N LEU A 8 39.08 19.11 8.94
CA LEU A 8 38.49 18.08 9.80
C LEU A 8 37.07 18.47 10.25
N THR A 9 36.84 19.74 10.59
CA THR A 9 35.52 20.22 10.99
C THR A 9 34.50 20.19 9.86
N PHE A 10 34.89 20.56 8.63
CA PHE A 10 33.98 20.47 7.48
C PHE A 10 33.61 19.02 7.15
N PHE A 11 34.58 18.10 7.24
CA PHE A 11 34.33 16.68 7.00
C PHE A 11 33.37 16.08 8.04
N LEU A 12 33.56 16.42 9.33
CA LEU A 12 32.68 15.96 10.40
C LEU A 12 31.25 16.51 10.25
N LEU A 13 31.09 17.78 9.84
CA LEU A 13 29.77 18.38 9.62
C LEU A 13 29.00 17.71 8.46
N GLY A 14 29.69 17.36 7.36
CA GLY A 14 29.07 16.64 6.25
C GLY A 14 28.60 15.23 6.63
N LEU A 15 29.34 14.55 7.51
CA LEU A 15 29.04 13.18 7.95
C LEU A 15 27.81 13.13 8.88
N VAL A 16 27.66 14.13 9.76
CA VAL A 16 26.46 14.27 10.62
C VAL A 16 25.22 14.58 9.77
N ALA A 17 25.34 15.44 8.76
CA ALA A 17 24.23 15.72 7.85
C ALA A 17 23.79 14.45 7.09
N GLY A 18 24.73 13.60 6.67
CA GLY A 18 24.44 12.32 6.00
C GLY A 18 23.73 11.28 6.88
N LEU A 19 24.04 11.23 8.19
CA LEU A 19 23.39 10.32 9.14
C LEU A 19 21.98 10.77 9.53
N SER A 20 21.66 12.06 9.36
CA SER A 20 20.33 12.60 9.62
C SER A 20 19.35 12.44 8.45
N ILE A 21 19.79 11.92 7.31
CA ILE A 21 18.89 11.61 6.20
C ILE A 21 18.23 10.26 6.54
N PRO A 22 16.95 10.24 6.97
CA PRO A 22 16.24 8.98 7.08
C PRO A 22 16.31 8.34 5.69
N LYS A 23 16.83 7.11 5.61
CA LYS A 23 16.73 6.31 4.40
C LYS A 23 15.26 6.29 4.03
N ARG A 24 14.90 7.10 3.03
CA ARG A 24 13.57 7.12 2.43
C ARG A 24 13.33 5.69 2.00
N GLN A 25 12.49 5.00 2.78
CA GLN A 25 12.13 3.61 2.60
C GLN A 25 11.93 3.37 1.12
N GLU A 26 12.76 2.51 0.54
CA GLU A 26 12.46 1.97 -0.77
C GLU A 26 11.08 1.34 -0.66
N ARG A 27 10.21 1.98 -1.41
CA ARG A 27 8.80 1.72 -1.60
C ARG A 27 8.64 0.31 -2.17
N ALA A 28 8.64 -0.71 -1.33
CA ALA A 28 7.99 -1.98 -1.65
C ALA A 28 6.49 -1.83 -1.29
N GLN A 29 5.83 -0.91 -1.98
CA GLN A 29 4.38 -0.71 -1.92
C GLN A 29 3.71 -1.74 -2.84
N TYR A 30 3.86 -3.02 -2.52
CA TYR A 30 2.94 -4.07 -2.91
C TYR A 30 3.23 -5.31 -2.06
N THR A 31 2.32 -5.63 -1.14
CA THR A 31 2.21 -6.98 -0.63
C THR A 31 1.62 -7.82 -1.76
N VAL A 32 2.33 -8.84 -2.22
CA VAL A 32 1.79 -9.84 -3.14
C VAL A 32 0.70 -10.58 -2.35
N VAL A 33 -0.55 -10.21 -2.57
CA VAL A 33 -1.70 -11.01 -2.12
C VAL A 33 -1.63 -12.34 -2.87
N ASN A 34 -1.35 -13.40 -2.12
CA ASN A 34 -1.32 -14.77 -2.62
C ASN A 34 -2.77 -15.15 -2.95
N PHE A 35 -3.17 -15.02 -4.22
CA PHE A 35 -4.45 -15.51 -4.71
C PHE A 35 -4.40 -17.04 -4.76
N SER A 36 -4.67 -17.67 -3.63
CA SER A 36 -4.85 -19.11 -3.52
C SER A 36 -6.14 -19.51 -4.25
N GLY A 37 -6.06 -19.72 -5.58
CA GLY A 37 -6.81 -20.71 -6.37
C GLY A 37 -8.31 -20.93 -6.15
N HIS A 38 -9.03 -20.03 -5.47
CA HIS A 38 -10.48 -19.96 -5.42
C HIS A 38 -10.84 -18.73 -6.24
N GLY A 39 -11.69 -18.90 -7.25
CA GLY A 39 -12.01 -17.87 -8.23
C GLY A 39 -12.16 -16.51 -7.56
N ALA A 40 -11.42 -15.51 -8.06
CA ALA A 40 -11.39 -14.19 -7.46
C ALA A 40 -12.83 -13.65 -7.35
N CYS A 41 -13.37 -13.66 -6.14
CA CYS A 41 -14.70 -13.13 -5.87
C CYS A 41 -14.68 -11.59 -5.98
N HIS A 42 -15.84 -11.02 -6.26
CA HIS A 42 -16.05 -9.60 -6.43
C HIS A 42 -16.16 -8.89 -5.06
N PRO A 43 -15.38 -7.82 -4.82
CA PRO A 43 -15.43 -7.05 -3.57
C PRO A 43 -16.65 -6.11 -3.53
N VAL A 44 -16.82 -5.39 -2.43
CA VAL A 44 -17.96 -4.47 -2.24
C VAL A 44 -18.02 -3.38 -3.32
N LEU A 45 -19.22 -2.98 -3.73
CA LEU A 45 -19.49 -1.98 -4.79
C LEU A 45 -18.88 -2.34 -6.15
N THR A 46 -18.71 -3.63 -6.44
CA THR A 46 -18.38 -4.09 -7.79
C THR A 46 -19.56 -4.79 -8.44
N SER A 47 -19.64 -4.68 -9.77
CA SER A 47 -20.73 -5.28 -10.54
C SER A 47 -20.77 -6.79 -10.36
N CYS A 48 -21.98 -7.32 -10.16
CA CYS A 48 -22.24 -8.74 -10.01
C CYS A 48 -23.47 -9.15 -10.83
N ARG A 49 -23.63 -10.46 -11.05
CA ARG A 49 -24.83 -11.02 -11.68
C ARG A 49 -25.58 -11.92 -10.72
N VAL A 50 -24.86 -12.64 -9.86
CA VAL A 50 -25.40 -13.57 -8.87
C VAL A 50 -24.62 -13.46 -7.55
N ASP A 51 -25.22 -13.89 -6.44
CA ASP A 51 -24.59 -13.79 -5.11
C ASP A 51 -23.24 -14.52 -5.02
N GLY A 52 -23.09 -15.63 -5.75
CA GLY A 52 -21.85 -16.40 -5.79
C GLY A 52 -20.68 -15.70 -6.49
N ASP A 53 -20.94 -14.60 -7.21
CA ASP A 53 -19.87 -13.78 -7.75
C ASP A 53 -19.20 -12.96 -6.64
N CYS A 54 -19.94 -12.60 -5.60
CA CYS A 54 -19.50 -11.72 -4.53
C CYS A 54 -18.71 -12.48 -3.46
N CYS A 55 -17.76 -11.78 -2.82
CA CYS A 55 -17.01 -12.36 -1.72
C CYS A 55 -17.90 -12.68 -0.50
N SER A 56 -17.43 -13.60 0.35
CA SER A 56 -18.16 -14.02 1.55
C SER A 56 -18.62 -12.82 2.40
N GLY A 57 -19.90 -12.82 2.78
CA GLY A 57 -20.53 -11.73 3.54
C GLY A 57 -21.14 -10.62 2.67
N LEU A 58 -21.06 -10.77 1.34
CA LEU A 58 -21.71 -9.91 0.37
C LEU A 58 -22.80 -10.68 -0.39
N GLN A 59 -23.82 -9.96 -0.87
CA GLN A 59 -24.86 -10.44 -1.76
C GLN A 59 -24.94 -9.53 -2.98
N CYS A 60 -25.43 -10.05 -4.10
CA CYS A 60 -25.65 -9.28 -5.30
C CYS A 60 -26.98 -8.52 -5.17
N GLY A 61 -26.90 -7.20 -5.02
CA GLY A 61 -28.04 -6.34 -4.72
C GLY A 61 -28.06 -5.08 -5.57
N ARG A 62 -29.21 -4.38 -5.58
CA ARG A 62 -29.33 -3.10 -6.29
C ARG A 62 -28.86 -1.96 -5.37
N PHE A 63 -27.90 -1.17 -5.84
CA PHE A 63 -27.40 0.04 -5.16
C PHE A 63 -27.26 1.16 -6.19
N ASP A 64 -27.95 2.28 -5.96
CA ASP A 64 -27.92 3.47 -6.83
C ASP A 64 -28.17 3.14 -8.32
N ASP A 65 -29.26 2.41 -8.59
CA ASP A 65 -29.66 1.90 -9.92
C ASP A 65 -28.72 0.89 -10.60
N GLU A 66 -27.59 0.54 -9.99
CA GLU A 66 -26.66 -0.49 -10.45
C GLU A 66 -26.84 -1.80 -9.66
N VAL A 67 -26.40 -2.92 -10.26
CA VAL A 67 -26.38 -4.24 -9.60
C VAL A 67 -24.95 -4.52 -9.15
N LEU A 68 -24.74 -4.43 -7.84
CA LEU A 68 -23.42 -4.44 -7.20
C LEU A 68 -23.39 -5.42 -6.01
N CYS A 69 -22.20 -5.90 -5.67
CA CYS A 69 -21.98 -6.63 -4.42
C CYS A 69 -22.15 -5.68 -3.23
N VAL A 70 -23.16 -5.92 -2.41
CA VAL A 70 -23.49 -5.15 -1.20
C VAL A 70 -23.45 -6.05 0.04
N PRO A 71 -23.27 -5.51 1.26
CA PRO A 71 -23.29 -6.31 2.48
C PRO A 71 -24.59 -7.11 2.62
N ALA A 72 -24.49 -8.40 2.97
CA ALA A 72 -25.65 -9.18 3.36
C ALA A 72 -26.15 -8.71 4.74
N GLY A 73 -27.43 -8.36 4.83
CA GLY A 73 -28.08 -7.86 6.06
C GLY A 73 -28.42 -8.93 7.08
#